data_AF-A0A0A9ZEF9-F1
#
_entry.id   AF-A0A0A9ZEF9-F1
#
_cell.length_a   1.000
_cell.length_b   1.000
_cell.length_c   1.000
_cell.angle_alpha   90.00
_cell.angle_beta   90.00
_cell.angle_gamma   90.00
#
_symmetry.space_group_name_H-M   'P 1'
#
loop_
_entity.id
_entity.type
_entity.pdbx_description
1 polymer ?
#
loop_
_entity_poly.entity_id
_entity_poly.type
_entity_poly.pdbx_seq_one_letter_code
_entity_poly.pdbx_strand_id
1 'polypeptide(L)'
;MFGPTVRQYAASLSSTISVMMTAICFVWMEPLMSKLIGPDSEIPNLTTDDTSWLVASIEIGEVVATIPAGLLADRYGRKPMILSTGPMCLVGWVLILTTRNLVVLYLVRVIQGIALALTYTVVPMYIAEIADPRIRGELSGQFKTLWYVGILYVYIIGPLFQYQTYTYLCAGLPIVFMAIYSFMPESPYYLLMRRKHDKAQVALQWLRGSEDVDREFQSISLSVEREMKNKGSWRRFDTNQKRQKIVLHRAISVLHQIPQWNASCCRLCNRDIQKGN
;
A
#
# COMPACT_ATOMS: atom_id res chain seq x y z
N MET A 1 19.67 -12.89 19.50
CA MET A 1 20.04 -11.72 20.34
C MET A 1 20.08 -10.49 19.43
N PHE A 2 18.92 -9.91 19.10
CA PHE A 2 18.81 -8.69 18.30
C PHE A 2 18.34 -7.55 19.21
N GLY A 3 19.00 -6.40 19.14
CA GLY A 3 18.74 -5.25 20.02
C GLY A 3 17.31 -4.70 19.92
N PRO A 4 16.90 -3.87 20.88
CA PRO A 4 15.54 -3.34 21.00
C PRO A 4 15.10 -2.50 19.78
N THR A 5 16.04 -1.81 19.14
CA THR A 5 15.80 -1.06 17.91
C THR A 5 15.57 -1.97 16.70
N VAL A 6 16.33 -3.07 16.60
CA VAL A 6 16.29 -3.99 15.44
C VAL A 6 14.89 -4.57 15.22
N ARG A 7 14.15 -4.88 16.29
CA ARG A 7 12.79 -5.40 16.19
C ARG A 7 11.80 -4.40 15.59
N GLN A 8 11.97 -3.11 15.91
CA GLN A 8 11.16 -2.04 15.32
C GLN A 8 11.49 -1.83 13.85
N TYR A 9 12.77 -1.86 13.47
CA TYR A 9 13.18 -1.86 12.07
C TYR A 9 12.63 -3.05 11.31
N ALA A 10 12.66 -4.27 11.89
CA ALA A 10 12.13 -5.47 11.26
C ALA A 10 10.60 -5.41 11.08
N ALA A 11 9.86 -4.94 12.09
CA ALA A 11 8.41 -4.77 12.02
C ALA A 11 8.00 -3.68 11.01
N SER A 12 8.73 -2.57 10.96
CA SER A 12 8.51 -1.52 9.98
C SER A 12 8.85 -2.00 8.58
N LEU A 13 10.03 -2.59 8.36
CA LEU A 13 10.48 -3.10 7.07
C LEU A 13 9.54 -4.16 6.50
N SER A 14 9.13 -5.13 7.31
CA SER A 14 8.17 -6.16 6.88
C SER A 14 6.82 -5.57 6.49
N SER A 15 6.34 -4.54 7.20
CA SER A 15 5.13 -3.82 6.80
C SER A 15 5.32 -3.05 5.50
N THR A 16 6.50 -2.45 5.25
CA THR A 16 6.77 -1.69 4.02
C THR A 16 7.05 -2.57 2.80
N ILE A 17 7.28 -3.88 2.96
CA ILE A 17 7.21 -4.83 1.83
C ILE A 17 5.82 -4.79 1.18
N SER A 18 4.74 -4.59 1.95
CA SER A 18 3.40 -4.40 1.35
C SER A 18 3.32 -3.14 0.47
N VAL A 19 4.05 -2.09 0.83
CA VAL A 19 4.14 -0.85 0.04
C VAL A 19 4.83 -1.11 -1.27
N MET A 20 5.96 -1.82 -1.25
CA MET A 20 6.66 -2.27 -2.45
C MET A 20 5.76 -3.12 -3.35
N MET A 21 5.04 -4.09 -2.76
CA MET A 21 4.08 -4.94 -3.47
C MET A 21 2.97 -4.12 -4.14
N THR A 22 2.37 -3.16 -3.44
CA THR A 22 1.33 -2.29 -4.03
C THR A 22 1.90 -1.32 -5.06
N ALA A 23 3.15 -0.87 -4.93
CA ALA A 23 3.84 -0.06 -5.94
C ALA A 23 3.95 -0.82 -7.26
N ILE A 24 4.31 -2.10 -7.19
CA ILE A 24 4.40 -2.98 -8.36
C ILE A 24 3.01 -3.15 -8.98
N CYS A 25 1.98 -3.39 -8.16
CA CYS A 25 0.59 -3.42 -8.65
C CYS A 25 0.17 -2.09 -9.29
N PHE A 26 0.73 -0.96 -8.87
CA PHE A 26 0.44 0.33 -9.47
C PHE A 26 1.02 0.45 -10.88
N VAL A 27 2.32 0.20 -11.05
CA VAL A 27 3.07 0.52 -12.28
C VAL A 27 3.31 -0.65 -13.25
N TRP A 28 2.86 -1.87 -12.96
CA TRP A 28 3.31 -3.06 -13.71
C TRP A 28 3.07 -3.04 -15.23
N MET A 29 2.09 -2.27 -15.71
CA MET A 29 1.79 -2.17 -17.14
C MET A 29 2.75 -1.24 -17.88
N GLU A 30 3.42 -0.32 -17.19
CA GLU A 30 4.24 0.73 -17.79
C GLU A 30 5.39 0.18 -18.66
N PRO A 31 6.28 -0.69 -18.18
CA PRO A 31 7.37 -1.22 -19.01
C PRO A 31 6.88 -2.25 -20.03
N LEU A 32 5.67 -2.80 -19.85
CA LEU A 32 5.07 -3.76 -20.76
C LEU A 32 4.20 -3.10 -21.84
N MET A 33 3.96 -1.80 -21.77
CA MET A 33 3.02 -1.10 -22.66
C MET A 33 3.34 -1.31 -24.15
N SER A 34 4.65 -1.34 -24.49
CA SER A 34 5.10 -1.62 -25.85
C SER A 34 4.81 -3.05 -26.32
N LYS A 35 4.85 -4.02 -25.42
CA LYS A 35 4.53 -5.44 -25.67
C LYS A 35 3.01 -5.68 -25.68
N LEU A 36 2.26 -4.94 -24.86
CA LEU A 36 0.80 -5.05 -24.71
C LEU A 36 0.01 -4.48 -25.90
N ILE A 37 0.54 -3.45 -26.58
CA ILE A 37 -0.06 -2.83 -27.79
C ILE A 37 0.55 -3.43 -29.07
N GLY A 38 1.55 -4.31 -28.94
CA GLY A 38 2.24 -4.91 -30.07
C GLY A 38 1.37 -5.92 -30.85
N PRO A 39 1.75 -6.24 -32.10
CA PRO A 39 1.06 -7.26 -32.90
C PRO A 39 1.12 -8.67 -32.25
N ASP A 40 2.17 -8.94 -31.47
CA ASP A 40 2.36 -10.18 -30.72
C ASP A 40 1.80 -10.09 -29.27
N SER A 41 0.83 -9.20 -29.03
CA SER A 41 0.28 -9.01 -27.69
C SER A 41 -0.44 -10.26 -27.22
N GLU A 42 -0.16 -10.62 -25.97
CA GLU A 42 -0.85 -11.69 -25.26
C GLU A 42 -2.35 -11.35 -25.06
N ILE A 43 -2.73 -10.07 -25.03
CA ILE A 43 -4.13 -9.66 -24.93
C ILE A 43 -4.55 -9.11 -26.32
N PRO A 44 -5.34 -9.86 -27.09
CA PRO A 44 -5.66 -9.50 -28.47
C PRO A 44 -6.50 -8.21 -28.54
N ASN A 45 -6.22 -7.39 -29.56
CA ASN A 45 -7.01 -6.21 -29.95
C ASN A 45 -7.13 -5.07 -28.90
N LEU A 46 -6.10 -4.85 -28.09
CA LEU A 46 -6.05 -3.68 -27.19
C LEU A 46 -5.98 -2.36 -27.98
N THR A 47 -6.98 -1.50 -27.79
CA THR A 47 -6.94 -0.13 -28.28
C THR A 47 -6.16 0.78 -27.31
N THR A 48 -5.71 1.94 -27.80
CA THR A 48 -5.09 2.97 -26.93
C THR A 48 -6.05 3.42 -25.82
N ASP A 49 -7.35 3.49 -26.12
CA ASP A 49 -8.39 3.83 -25.12
C ASP A 49 -8.51 2.75 -24.05
N ASP A 50 -8.51 1.47 -24.43
CA ASP A 50 -8.59 0.36 -23.48
C ASP A 50 -7.42 0.36 -22.50
N THR A 51 -6.20 0.62 -23.00
CA THR A 51 -4.99 0.74 -22.15
C THR A 51 -5.08 1.92 -21.20
N SER A 52 -5.62 3.05 -21.66
CA SER A 52 -5.79 4.26 -20.84
C SER A 52 -6.76 4.01 -19.70
N TRP A 53 -7.89 3.36 -19.99
CA TRP A 53 -8.85 2.93 -18.96
C TRP A 53 -8.26 1.89 -18.00
N LEU A 54 -7.37 1.01 -18.47
CA LEU A 54 -6.72 0.00 -17.60
C LEU A 54 -5.80 0.69 -16.60
N VAL A 55 -5.07 1.72 -17.03
CA VAL A 55 -4.23 2.53 -16.14
C VAL A 55 -5.12 3.28 -15.14
N ALA A 56 -6.21 3.91 -15.59
CA ALA A 56 -7.11 4.69 -14.72
C ALA A 56 -7.95 3.87 -13.73
N SER A 57 -8.29 2.62 -14.05
CA SER A 57 -9.17 1.80 -13.21
C SER A 57 -8.63 1.54 -11.80
N ILE A 58 -7.29 1.57 -11.62
CA ILE A 58 -6.69 1.41 -10.29
C ILE A 58 -7.03 2.58 -9.35
N GLU A 59 -7.05 3.80 -9.89
CA GLU A 59 -7.35 5.02 -9.15
C GLU A 59 -8.80 5.02 -8.64
N ILE A 60 -9.72 4.45 -9.42
CA ILE A 60 -11.13 4.29 -9.01
C ILE A 60 -11.20 3.45 -7.73
N GLY A 61 -10.49 2.31 -7.70
CA GLY A 61 -10.40 1.45 -6.52
C GLY A 61 -9.78 2.19 -5.33
N GLU A 62 -8.71 2.95 -5.57
CA GLU A 62 -8.03 3.72 -4.53
C GLU A 62 -8.95 4.77 -3.91
N VAL A 63 -9.61 5.60 -4.72
CA VAL A 63 -10.51 6.67 -4.25
C VAL A 63 -11.65 6.10 -3.41
N VAL A 64 -12.27 5.02 -3.87
CA VAL A 64 -13.38 4.37 -3.17
C VAL A 64 -12.95 3.77 -1.83
N ALA A 65 -11.78 3.15 -1.77
CA ALA A 65 -11.30 2.47 -0.57
C ALA A 65 -10.62 3.40 0.46
N THR A 66 -10.07 4.54 0.05
CA THR A 66 -9.31 5.42 0.96
C THR A 66 -10.17 6.00 2.09
N ILE A 67 -11.46 6.29 1.84
CA ILE A 67 -12.37 6.79 2.89
C ILE A 67 -12.62 5.72 3.97
N PRO A 68 -13.08 4.51 3.63
CA PRO A 68 -13.32 3.47 4.63
C PRO A 68 -12.04 2.87 5.22
N ALA A 69 -10.88 2.95 4.55
CA ALA A 69 -9.63 2.32 4.98
C ALA A 69 -9.26 2.61 6.44
N GLY A 70 -9.31 3.87 6.88
CA GLY A 70 -9.02 4.25 8.27
C GLY A 70 -10.00 3.63 9.27
N LEU A 71 -11.27 3.50 8.90
CA LEU A 71 -12.28 2.88 9.75
C LEU A 71 -12.16 1.39 9.86
N LEU A 72 -11.83 0.77 8.75
CA LEU A 72 -11.58 -0.66 8.72
C LEU A 72 -10.35 -0.97 9.57
N ALA A 73 -9.32 -0.12 9.54
CA ALA A 73 -8.16 -0.24 10.43
C ALA A 73 -8.51 -0.06 11.91
N ASP A 74 -9.33 0.94 12.24
CA ASP A 74 -9.81 1.12 13.61
C ASP A 74 -10.75 0.00 14.06
N ARG A 75 -11.48 -0.61 13.12
CA ARG A 75 -12.40 -1.73 13.39
C ARG A 75 -11.64 -3.04 13.59
N TYR A 76 -10.86 -3.45 12.61
CA TYR A 76 -10.26 -4.78 12.53
C TYR A 76 -8.83 -4.87 13.06
N GLY A 77 -8.09 -3.76 13.10
CA GLY A 77 -6.67 -3.76 13.49
C GLY A 77 -5.78 -3.31 12.34
N ARG A 78 -4.49 -3.10 12.63
CA ARG A 78 -3.54 -2.66 11.61
C ARG A 78 -2.94 -3.88 10.92
N LYS A 79 -2.51 -4.87 11.69
CA LYS A 79 -1.98 -6.15 11.18
C LYS A 79 -2.93 -6.87 10.21
N PRO A 80 -4.21 -7.16 10.52
CA PRO A 80 -5.07 -7.89 9.60
C PRO A 80 -5.39 -7.08 8.35
N MET A 81 -5.51 -5.75 8.45
CA MET A 81 -5.73 -4.90 7.29
C MET A 81 -4.51 -4.88 6.37
N ILE A 82 -3.29 -4.77 6.91
CA ILE A 82 -2.06 -4.86 6.11
C ILE A 82 -1.90 -6.27 5.51
N LEU A 83 -2.18 -7.34 6.26
CA LEU A 83 -2.14 -8.72 5.72
C LEU A 83 -3.17 -8.94 4.61
N SER A 84 -4.34 -8.31 4.68
CA SER A 84 -5.41 -8.48 3.68
C SER A 84 -5.02 -8.00 2.28
N THR A 85 -4.04 -7.10 2.16
CA THR A 85 -3.58 -6.61 0.85
C THR A 85 -2.79 -7.67 0.09
N GLY A 86 -2.15 -8.61 0.79
CA GLY A 86 -1.44 -9.75 0.19
C GLY A 86 -2.35 -10.62 -0.68
N PRO A 87 -3.44 -11.19 -0.13
CA PRO A 87 -4.40 -11.96 -0.91
C PRO A 87 -5.06 -11.15 -2.04
N MET A 88 -5.39 -9.87 -1.82
CA MET A 88 -5.96 -9.01 -2.87
C MET A 88 -5.02 -8.88 -4.07
N CYS A 89 -3.74 -8.60 -3.82
CA CYS A 89 -2.72 -8.52 -4.87
C CYS A 89 -2.48 -9.89 -5.52
N LEU A 90 -2.39 -10.96 -4.73
CA LEU A 90 -2.14 -12.32 -5.25
C LEU A 90 -3.27 -12.79 -6.17
N VAL A 91 -4.53 -12.61 -5.76
CA VAL A 91 -5.70 -12.91 -6.60
C VAL A 91 -5.66 -12.08 -7.88
N GLY A 92 -5.29 -10.80 -7.80
CA GLY A 92 -5.09 -9.95 -8.97
C GLY A 92 -4.07 -10.54 -9.95
N TRP A 93 -2.90 -10.96 -9.46
CA TRP A 93 -1.87 -11.56 -10.30
C TRP A 93 -2.29 -12.90 -10.91
N VAL A 94 -2.96 -13.76 -10.15
CA VAL A 94 -3.49 -15.03 -10.66
C VAL A 94 -4.51 -14.79 -11.77
N LEU A 95 -5.39 -13.80 -11.61
CA LEU A 95 -6.35 -13.43 -12.65
C LEU A 95 -5.64 -12.88 -13.90
N ILE A 96 -4.63 -12.02 -13.74
CA ILE A 96 -3.83 -11.50 -14.86
C ILE A 96 -3.14 -12.65 -15.64
N LEU A 97 -2.65 -13.68 -14.95
CA LEU A 97 -2.02 -14.84 -15.59
C LEU A 97 -3.01 -15.71 -16.36
N THR A 98 -4.26 -15.81 -15.89
CA THR A 98 -5.24 -16.80 -16.37
C THR A 98 -6.25 -16.22 -17.35
N THR A 99 -6.50 -14.92 -17.32
CA THR A 99 -7.53 -14.27 -18.16
C THR A 99 -6.92 -13.39 -19.24
N ARG A 100 -7.62 -13.32 -20.38
CA ARG A 100 -7.39 -12.31 -21.44
C ARG A 100 -8.58 -11.39 -21.64
N ASN A 101 -9.57 -11.47 -20.74
CA ASN A 101 -10.78 -10.66 -20.81
C ASN A 101 -10.53 -9.27 -20.20
N LEU A 102 -10.70 -8.22 -21.01
CA LEU A 102 -10.50 -6.82 -20.59
C LEU A 102 -11.35 -6.41 -19.39
N VAL A 103 -12.61 -6.86 -19.32
CA VAL A 103 -13.50 -6.53 -18.19
C VAL A 103 -12.96 -7.10 -16.88
N VAL A 104 -12.44 -8.33 -16.92
CA VAL A 104 -11.82 -8.95 -15.74
C VAL A 104 -10.55 -8.19 -15.36
N LEU A 105 -9.76 -7.74 -16.32
CA LEU A 105 -8.56 -6.93 -16.06
C LEU A 105 -8.92 -5.58 -15.41
N TYR A 106 -9.98 -4.88 -15.85
CA TYR A 106 -10.45 -3.68 -15.16
C TYR A 106 -10.82 -3.96 -13.70
N LEU A 107 -11.53 -5.05 -13.42
CA LEU A 107 -11.88 -5.45 -12.04
C LEU A 107 -10.63 -5.76 -11.22
N VAL A 108 -9.64 -6.43 -11.80
CA VAL A 108 -8.35 -6.67 -11.13
C VAL A 108 -7.66 -5.36 -10.77
N ARG A 109 -7.65 -4.37 -11.68
CA ARG A 109 -7.07 -3.05 -11.42
C ARG A 109 -7.78 -2.36 -10.26
N VAL A 110 -9.11 -2.42 -10.20
CA VAL A 110 -9.89 -1.88 -9.07
C VAL A 110 -9.50 -2.59 -7.76
N ILE A 111 -9.37 -3.92 -7.74
CA ILE A 111 -8.95 -4.69 -6.55
C ILE A 111 -7.53 -4.28 -6.10
N GLN A 112 -6.60 -4.15 -7.04
CA GLN A 112 -5.25 -3.66 -6.77
C GLN A 112 -5.26 -2.23 -6.19
N GLY A 113 -6.18 -1.37 -6.65
CA GLY A 113 -6.38 -0.02 -6.14
C GLY A 113 -6.91 0.01 -4.71
N ILE A 114 -7.83 -0.91 -4.37
CA ILE A 114 -8.30 -1.08 -2.98
C ILE A 114 -7.13 -1.50 -2.08
N ALA A 115 -6.31 -2.46 -2.51
CA ALA A 115 -5.14 -2.89 -1.78
C ALA A 115 -4.12 -1.74 -1.58
N LEU A 116 -3.92 -0.92 -2.62
CA LEU A 116 -3.08 0.27 -2.57
C LEU A 116 -3.57 1.27 -1.51
N ALA A 117 -4.86 1.63 -1.52
CA ALA A 117 -5.45 2.53 -0.54
C ALA A 117 -5.31 2.03 0.91
N LEU A 118 -5.55 0.73 1.13
CA LEU A 118 -5.38 0.10 2.44
C LEU A 118 -3.93 0.20 2.90
N THR A 119 -2.97 -0.17 2.06
CA THR A 119 -1.54 -0.09 2.38
C THR A 119 -1.12 1.35 2.70
N TYR A 120 -1.52 2.32 1.85
CA TYR A 120 -1.17 3.73 2.02
C TYR A 120 -1.76 4.39 3.25
N THR A 121 -2.93 3.91 3.68
CA THR A 121 -3.58 4.43 4.88
C THR A 121 -3.01 3.76 6.13
N VAL A 122 -2.90 2.43 6.12
CA VAL A 122 -2.69 1.63 7.34
C VAL A 122 -1.22 1.43 7.69
N VAL A 123 -0.32 1.28 6.72
CA VAL A 123 1.12 1.13 7.01
C VAL A 123 1.70 2.33 7.76
N PRO A 124 1.50 3.60 7.36
CA PRO A 124 2.02 4.72 8.14
C PRO A 124 1.39 4.83 9.53
N MET A 125 0.12 4.44 9.70
CA MET A 125 -0.49 4.33 11.04
C MET A 125 0.21 3.27 11.89
N TYR A 126 0.44 2.08 11.32
CA TYR A 126 1.16 1.01 12.01
C TYR A 126 2.57 1.45 12.43
N ILE A 127 3.35 2.02 11.50
CA ILE A 127 4.70 2.53 11.77
C ILE A 127 4.65 3.60 12.87
N ALA A 128 3.73 4.56 12.80
CA ALA A 128 3.60 5.60 13.81
C ALA A 128 3.30 5.02 15.20
N GLU A 129 2.48 3.97 15.29
CA GLU A 129 2.07 3.38 16.56
C GLU A 129 3.13 2.46 17.19
N ILE A 130 4.01 1.86 16.40
CA ILE A 130 5.08 0.98 16.92
C ILE A 130 6.40 1.72 17.18
N ALA A 131 6.64 2.82 16.47
CA ALA A 131 7.90 3.53 16.46
C ALA A 131 8.19 4.24 17.79
N ASP A 132 9.39 4.04 18.32
CA ASP A 132 9.96 4.92 19.32
C ASP A 132 10.15 6.35 18.75
N PRO A 133 9.85 7.41 19.51
CA PRO A 133 10.00 8.79 19.05
C PRO A 133 11.36 9.14 18.45
N ARG A 134 12.45 8.51 18.91
CA ARG A 134 13.83 8.78 18.44
C ARG A 134 14.07 8.32 17.01
N ILE A 135 13.47 7.20 16.60
CA ILE A 135 13.71 6.56 15.29
C ILE A 135 12.50 6.65 14.34
N ARG A 136 11.39 7.27 14.79
CA ARG A 136 10.15 7.38 14.00
C ARG A 136 10.36 8.02 12.61
N GLY A 137 11.26 9.00 12.51
CA GLY A 137 11.59 9.64 11.24
C GLY A 137 12.19 8.65 10.23
N GLU A 138 13.15 7.84 10.68
CA GLU A 138 13.80 6.83 9.84
C GLU A 138 12.85 5.72 9.41
N LEU A 139 12.03 5.21 10.34
CA LEU A 139 11.03 4.19 10.03
C LEU A 139 9.99 4.69 9.02
N SER A 140 9.60 5.96 9.13
CA SER A 140 8.70 6.60 8.15
C SER A 140 9.37 6.77 6.78
N GLY A 141 10.70 6.98 6.75
CA GLY A 141 11.48 7.03 5.52
C GLY A 141 11.42 5.73 4.71
N GLN A 142 11.42 4.58 5.39
CA GLN A 142 11.33 3.27 4.75
C GLN A 142 10.11 3.13 3.84
N PHE A 143 8.97 3.71 4.22
CA PHE A 143 7.76 3.68 3.42
C PHE A 143 8.01 4.22 2.01
N LYS A 144 8.60 5.43 1.91
CA LYS A 144 8.89 6.06 0.61
C LYS A 144 9.99 5.32 -0.14
N THR A 145 11.02 4.87 0.56
CA THR A 145 12.11 4.11 -0.08
C THR A 145 11.57 2.84 -0.74
N LEU A 146 10.77 2.04 -0.02
CA LEU A 146 10.25 0.78 -0.54
C LEU A 146 9.22 0.96 -1.66
N TRP A 147 8.48 2.08 -1.66
CA TRP A 147 7.65 2.46 -2.79
C TRP A 147 8.46 2.60 -4.09
N TYR A 148 9.53 3.41 -4.06
CA TYR A 148 10.36 3.62 -5.25
C TYR A 148 11.18 2.38 -5.62
N VAL A 149 11.60 1.56 -4.64
CA VAL A 149 12.23 0.27 -4.92
C VAL A 149 11.29 -0.65 -5.70
N GLY A 150 9.99 -0.67 -5.38
CA GLY A 150 9.00 -1.45 -6.13
C GLY A 150 8.81 -0.96 -7.56
N ILE A 151 8.79 0.36 -7.76
CA ILE A 151 8.74 0.95 -9.11
C ILE A 151 10.00 0.57 -9.89
N LEU A 152 11.18 0.80 -9.30
CA LEU A 152 12.46 0.47 -9.93
C LEU A 152 12.55 -1.01 -10.30
N TYR A 153 12.09 -1.90 -9.42
CA TYR A 153 12.03 -3.34 -9.68
C TYR A 153 11.29 -3.63 -11.00
N VAL A 154 10.08 -3.12 -11.17
CA VAL A 154 9.26 -3.29 -12.39
C VAL A 154 9.97 -2.79 -13.64
N TYR A 155 10.60 -1.62 -13.56
CA TYR A 155 11.32 -1.02 -14.67
C TYR A 155 12.58 -1.81 -15.06
N ILE A 156 13.23 -2.49 -14.11
CA ILE A 156 14.36 -3.38 -14.39
C ILE A 156 13.87 -4.69 -15.01
N ILE A 157 12.85 -5.34 -14.43
CA ILE A 157 12.45 -6.69 -14.88
C ILE A 157 11.58 -6.68 -16.14
N GLY A 158 10.80 -5.63 -16.40
CA GLY A 158 9.86 -5.55 -17.52
C GLY A 158 10.50 -5.69 -18.91
N PRO A 159 11.63 -5.00 -19.19
CA PRO A 159 12.37 -5.19 -20.44
C PRO A 159 13.02 -6.57 -20.55
N LEU A 160 13.54 -7.10 -19.43
CA LEU A 160 14.36 -8.32 -19.39
C LEU A 160 13.57 -9.61 -19.63
N PHE A 161 12.29 -9.64 -19.26
CA PHE A 161 11.48 -10.87 -19.29
C PHE A 161 10.27 -10.78 -20.23
N GLN A 162 9.78 -11.94 -20.64
CA GLN A 162 8.48 -12.08 -21.32
C GLN A 162 7.32 -11.86 -20.35
N TYR A 163 6.13 -11.59 -20.89
CA TYR A 163 4.94 -11.22 -20.10
C TYR A 163 4.59 -12.24 -19.01
N GLN A 164 4.63 -13.55 -19.32
CA GLN A 164 4.33 -14.59 -18.34
C GLN A 164 5.34 -14.65 -17.20
N THR A 165 6.64 -14.75 -17.52
CA THR A 165 7.72 -14.80 -16.52
C THR A 165 7.74 -13.55 -15.65
N TYR A 166 7.55 -12.38 -16.25
CA TYR A 166 7.41 -11.11 -15.53
C TYR A 166 6.25 -11.16 -14.52
N THR A 167 5.08 -11.62 -14.96
CA THR A 167 3.89 -11.68 -14.12
C THR A 167 4.05 -12.69 -12.97
N TYR A 168 4.72 -13.84 -13.20
CA TYR A 168 5.06 -14.79 -12.14
C TYR A 168 5.98 -14.19 -11.08
N LEU A 169 6.99 -13.41 -11.49
CA LEU A 169 7.88 -12.72 -10.56
C LEU A 169 7.12 -11.71 -9.69
N CYS A 170 6.20 -10.94 -10.29
CA CYS A 170 5.32 -10.03 -9.55
C CYS A 170 4.39 -10.77 -8.58
N ALA A 171 3.85 -11.93 -8.99
CA ALA A 171 2.96 -12.77 -8.17
C ALA A 171 3.65 -13.38 -6.94
N GLY A 172 4.97 -13.60 -7.00
CA GLY A 172 5.75 -14.15 -5.88
C GLY A 172 5.86 -13.19 -4.68
N LEU A 173 5.87 -11.88 -4.92
CA LEU A 173 6.08 -10.88 -3.85
C LEU A 173 4.97 -10.84 -2.79
N PRO A 174 3.66 -10.90 -3.13
CA PRO A 174 2.60 -11.07 -2.14
C PRO A 174 2.80 -12.27 -1.21
N ILE A 175 3.31 -13.38 -1.72
CA ILE A 175 3.54 -14.61 -0.94
C ILE A 175 4.66 -14.37 0.07
N VAL A 176 5.78 -13.80 -0.38
CA VAL A 176 6.92 -13.44 0.48
C VAL A 176 6.49 -12.43 1.55
N PHE A 177 5.74 -11.41 1.17
CA PHE A 177 5.17 -10.42 2.09
C PHE A 177 4.33 -11.09 3.19
N MET A 178 3.36 -11.92 2.81
CA MET A 178 2.48 -12.60 3.77
C MET A 178 3.29 -13.50 4.70
N ALA A 179 4.26 -14.24 4.18
CA ALA A 179 5.12 -15.12 4.98
C ALA A 179 5.91 -14.33 6.04
N ILE A 180 6.51 -13.19 5.67
CA ILE A 180 7.33 -12.40 6.60
C ILE A 180 6.45 -11.64 7.61
N TYR A 181 5.40 -10.95 7.13
CA TYR A 181 4.62 -10.04 7.97
C TYR A 181 3.66 -10.77 8.93
N SER A 182 3.32 -12.04 8.67
CA SER A 182 2.47 -12.84 9.56
C SER A 182 3.03 -13.00 10.98
N PHE A 183 4.35 -12.93 11.14
CA PHE A 183 5.03 -13.05 12.43
C PHE A 183 5.09 -11.74 13.23
N MET A 184 4.71 -10.61 12.66
CA MET A 184 4.79 -9.30 13.33
C MET A 184 3.67 -9.11 14.35
N PRO A 185 3.89 -8.37 15.44
CA PRO A 185 2.84 -8.09 16.41
C PRO A 185 1.80 -7.13 15.83
N GLU A 186 0.63 -7.10 16.48
CA GLU A 186 -0.34 -6.02 16.25
C GLU A 186 0.11 -4.74 16.98
N SER A 187 -0.36 -3.59 16.53
CA SER A 187 -0.10 -2.31 17.20
C SER A 187 -0.53 -2.34 18.68
N PRO A 188 0.36 -1.98 19.63
CA PRO A 188 0.01 -1.83 21.04
C PRO A 188 -1.11 -0.79 21.25
N TYR A 189 -1.10 0.29 20.47
CA TYR A 189 -2.13 1.32 20.51
C TYR A 189 -3.50 0.75 20.13
N TYR A 190 -3.58 -0.05 19.07
CA TYR A 190 -4.83 -0.71 18.66
C TYR A 190 -5.35 -1.66 19.75
N LEU A 191 -4.46 -2.44 20.35
CA LEU A 191 -4.81 -3.40 21.40
C LEU A 191 -5.35 -2.69 22.66
N LEU A 192 -4.76 -1.56 23.05
CA LEU A 192 -5.26 -0.69 24.11
C LEU A 192 -6.62 -0.09 23.76
N MET A 193 -6.81 0.37 22.52
CA MET A 193 -8.11 0.88 22.05
C MET A 193 -9.21 -0.19 22.17
N ARG A 194 -8.85 -1.46 22.05
CA ARG A 194 -9.73 -2.63 22.21
C ARG A 194 -9.78 -3.18 23.63
N ARG A 195 -9.23 -2.47 24.63
CA ARG A 195 -9.15 -2.87 26.05
C ARG A 195 -8.45 -4.22 26.27
N LYS A 196 -7.54 -4.62 25.37
CA LYS A 196 -6.75 -5.86 25.47
C LYS A 196 -5.37 -5.53 26.07
N HIS A 197 -5.36 -5.15 27.35
CA HIS A 197 -4.16 -4.65 28.03
C HIS A 197 -3.01 -5.66 28.03
N ASP A 198 -3.27 -6.93 28.38
CA ASP A 198 -2.23 -7.96 28.44
C ASP A 198 -1.53 -8.15 27.08
N LYS A 199 -2.30 -8.21 25.99
CA LYS A 199 -1.75 -8.34 24.63
C LYS A 199 -0.98 -7.09 24.21
N ALA A 200 -1.46 -5.92 24.59
CA ALA A 200 -0.78 -4.66 24.30
C ALA A 200 0.59 -4.58 25.01
N GLN A 201 0.67 -5.04 26.26
CA GLN A 201 1.91 -5.06 27.03
C GLN A 201 2.92 -6.02 26.38
N VAL A 202 2.50 -7.24 26.03
CA VAL A 202 3.35 -8.22 25.33
C VAL A 202 3.84 -7.69 23.98
N ALA A 203 2.97 -7.03 23.20
CA ALA A 203 3.37 -6.43 21.93
C ALA A 203 4.40 -5.30 22.12
N LEU A 204 4.21 -4.45 23.14
CA LEU A 204 5.14 -3.37 23.46
C LEU A 204 6.49 -3.90 23.96
N GLN A 205 6.49 -4.90 24.85
CA GLN A 205 7.70 -5.58 25.32
C GLN A 205 8.47 -6.22 24.16
N TRP A 206 7.76 -6.84 23.21
CA TRP A 206 8.39 -7.38 22.01
C TRP A 206 9.06 -6.27 21.19
N LEU A 207 8.34 -5.16 20.91
CA LEU A 207 8.84 -4.03 20.13
C LEU A 207 10.01 -3.30 20.79
N ARG A 208 9.97 -3.16 22.11
CA ARG A 208 11.02 -2.49 22.90
C ARG A 208 12.15 -3.41 23.31
N GLY A 209 12.03 -4.72 23.13
CA GLY A 209 13.06 -5.68 23.53
C GLY A 209 13.40 -5.65 25.03
N SER A 210 12.48 -5.16 25.87
CA SER A 210 12.63 -4.96 27.31
C SER A 210 11.35 -5.38 28.01
N GLU A 211 11.46 -5.93 29.22
CA GLU A 211 10.30 -6.22 30.07
C GLU A 211 9.80 -4.97 30.79
N ASP A 212 10.69 -4.04 31.14
CA ASP A 212 10.37 -2.76 31.77
C ASP A 212 9.85 -1.76 30.74
N VAL A 213 8.55 -1.86 30.44
CA VAL A 213 7.82 -0.93 29.57
C VAL A 213 6.64 -0.28 30.30
N ASP A 214 6.50 -0.47 31.61
CA ASP A 214 5.29 -0.11 32.36
C ASP A 214 5.01 1.39 32.32
N ARG A 215 6.06 2.22 32.43
CA ARG A 215 5.92 3.69 32.32
C ARG A 215 5.42 4.12 30.94
N GLU A 216 5.97 3.53 29.88
CA GLU A 216 5.56 3.83 28.51
C GLU A 216 4.15 3.31 28.25
N PHE A 217 3.85 2.09 28.69
CA PHE A 217 2.54 1.47 28.59
C PHE A 217 1.44 2.31 29.25
N GLN A 218 1.69 2.83 30.46
CA GLN A 218 0.75 3.72 31.15
C GLN A 218 0.57 5.04 30.40
N SER A 219 1.65 5.62 29.87
CA SER A 219 1.59 6.86 29.07
C SER A 219 0.74 6.69 27.80
N ILE A 220 0.94 5.58 27.06
CA ILE A 220 0.17 5.25 25.87
C ILE A 220 -1.30 4.98 26.26
N SER A 221 -1.54 4.24 27.34
CA SER A 221 -2.90 3.93 27.83
C SER A 221 -3.71 5.19 28.16
N LEU A 222 -3.10 6.13 28.89
CA LEU A 222 -3.73 7.42 29.20
C LEU A 222 -4.04 8.23 27.94
N SER A 223 -3.15 8.18 26.95
CA SER A 223 -3.33 8.87 25.68
C SER A 223 -4.50 8.28 24.87
N VAL A 224 -4.54 6.94 24.77
CA VAL A 224 -5.64 6.20 24.13
C VAL A 224 -6.97 6.47 24.84
N GLU A 225 -7.02 6.48 26.16
CA GLU A 225 -8.24 6.77 26.92
C GLU A 225 -8.77 8.18 26.67
N ARG A 226 -7.88 9.19 26.61
CA ARG A 226 -8.27 10.57 26.25
C ARG A 226 -8.84 10.63 24.86
N GLU A 227 -8.23 9.95 23.89
CA GLU A 227 -8.71 9.92 22.50
C GLU A 227 -10.05 9.17 22.39
N MET A 228 -10.23 8.09 23.14
CA MET A 228 -11.49 7.33 23.21
C MET A 228 -12.63 8.14 23.83
N LYS A 229 -12.37 8.90 24.91
CA LYS A 229 -13.35 9.82 25.52
C LYS A 229 -13.72 10.97 24.59
N ASN A 230 -12.78 11.39 23.74
CA ASN A 230 -12.98 12.43 22.73
C ASN A 230 -13.57 11.92 21.40
N LYS A 231 -14.04 10.66 21.30
CA LYS A 231 -14.75 10.12 20.12
C LYS A 231 -16.14 10.76 19.96
N GLY A 232 -16.16 12.05 19.69
CA GLY A 232 -17.31 12.78 19.18
C GLY A 232 -17.37 12.64 17.67
N SER A 233 -18.28 11.76 17.23
CA SER A 233 -19.04 11.74 15.97
C SER A 233 -18.31 12.04 14.66
N TRP A 234 -18.57 11.21 13.65
CA TRP A 234 -18.39 11.49 12.22
C TRP A 234 -18.75 12.91 11.76
N ARG A 235 -19.63 13.60 12.49
CA ARG A 235 -19.94 15.03 12.31
C ARG A 235 -18.76 15.99 12.56
N ARG A 236 -17.64 15.56 13.15
CA ARG A 236 -16.41 16.37 13.27
C ARG A 236 -15.58 16.46 11.98
N PHE A 237 -15.89 15.65 10.96
CA PHE A 237 -15.36 15.87 9.61
C PHE A 237 -15.98 17.10 8.93
N ASP A 238 -16.97 17.75 9.55
CA ASP A 238 -17.59 18.99 9.08
C ASP A 238 -16.80 20.25 9.48
N THR A 239 -15.69 20.12 10.23
CA THR A 239 -14.84 21.27 10.52
C THR A 239 -13.96 21.59 9.31
N ASN A 240 -14.18 22.77 8.71
CA ASN A 240 -13.56 23.27 7.47
C ASN A 240 -12.04 23.01 7.40
N GLN A 241 -11.33 23.17 8.53
CA GLN A 241 -9.87 23.03 8.62
C GLN A 241 -9.34 21.59 8.44
N LYS A 242 -10.08 20.57 8.89
CA LYS A 242 -9.66 19.16 8.77
C LYS A 242 -10.09 18.54 7.45
N ARG A 243 -11.24 18.96 6.91
CA ARG A 243 -11.64 18.69 5.52
C ARG A 243 -10.64 19.26 4.53
N GLN A 244 -10.20 20.50 4.72
CA GLN A 244 -9.13 21.11 3.93
C GLN A 244 -7.83 20.29 4.00
N LYS A 245 -7.42 19.78 5.17
CA LYS A 245 -6.21 18.93 5.26
C LYS A 245 -6.35 17.59 4.55
N ILE A 246 -7.51 16.94 4.60
CA ILE A 246 -7.76 15.68 3.88
C ILE A 246 -7.84 15.93 2.37
N VAL A 247 -8.59 16.96 1.95
CA VAL A 247 -8.71 17.36 0.54
C VAL A 247 -7.36 17.83 0.00
N LEU A 248 -6.57 18.58 0.77
CA LEU A 248 -5.24 19.05 0.38
C LEU A 248 -4.24 17.89 0.34
N HIS A 249 -4.23 16.99 1.32
CA HIS A 249 -3.38 15.81 1.27
C HIS A 249 -3.72 14.93 0.06
N ARG A 250 -5.01 14.71 -0.21
CA ARG A 250 -5.48 13.97 -1.40
C ARG A 250 -5.16 14.69 -2.71
N ALA A 251 -5.40 15.99 -2.78
CA ALA A 251 -5.06 16.81 -3.94
C ALA A 251 -3.54 16.77 -4.18
N ILE A 252 -2.71 16.81 -3.13
CA ILE A 252 -1.26 16.68 -3.22
C ILE A 252 -0.85 15.27 -3.66
N SER A 253 -1.52 14.21 -3.21
CA SER A 253 -1.24 12.84 -3.68
C SER A 253 -1.56 12.69 -5.17
N VAL A 254 -2.73 13.19 -5.61
CA VAL A 254 -3.13 13.22 -7.02
C VAL A 254 -2.17 14.11 -7.82
N LEU A 255 -1.82 15.30 -7.34
CA LEU A 255 -0.88 16.22 -7.98
C LEU A 255 0.54 15.63 -8.09
N HIS A 256 0.98 14.81 -7.14
CA HIS A 256 2.25 14.08 -7.24
C HIS A 256 2.21 12.93 -8.26
N GLN A 257 1.03 12.38 -8.54
CA GLN A 257 0.86 11.38 -9.61
C GLN A 257 0.81 12.06 -11.00
N ILE A 258 0.31 13.30 -11.14
CA ILE A 258 0.19 14.00 -12.45
C ILE A 258 1.47 14.01 -13.30
N PRO A 259 2.70 14.20 -12.75
CA PRO A 259 3.93 14.07 -13.52
C PRO A 259 4.14 12.68 -14.13
N GLN A 260 3.69 11.62 -13.44
CA GLN A 260 3.75 10.23 -13.93
C GLN A 260 2.73 10.01 -15.05
N TRP A 261 1.51 10.53 -14.88
CA TRP A 261 0.47 10.57 -15.92
C TRP A 261 0.94 11.31 -17.18
N ASN A 262 1.52 12.50 -17.01
CA ASN A 262 2.05 13.30 -18.12
C ASN A 262 3.21 12.60 -18.83
N ALA A 263 4.10 11.90 -18.12
CA ALA A 263 5.18 11.14 -18.75
C ALA A 263 4.69 9.90 -19.52
N SER A 264 3.62 9.26 -19.05
CA SER A 264 2.98 8.12 -19.74
C SER A 264 2.15 8.58 -20.94
N CYS A 265 1.35 9.64 -20.80
CA CYS A 265 0.57 10.25 -21.90
C CYS A 265 1.45 10.92 -22.96
N CYS A 266 2.53 11.64 -22.59
CA CYS A 266 3.47 12.19 -23.57
C CYS A 266 4.15 11.08 -24.38
N ARG A 267 4.46 9.93 -23.76
CA ARG A 267 5.04 8.79 -24.49
C ARG A 267 4.06 8.13 -25.44
N LEU A 268 2.77 8.11 -25.11
CA LEU A 268 1.70 7.64 -26.02
C LEU A 268 1.51 8.62 -27.19
N CYS A 269 1.38 9.92 -26.90
CA CYS A 269 1.17 10.97 -27.91
C CYS A 269 2.36 11.09 -28.89
N ASN A 270 3.60 11.00 -28.40
CA ASN A 270 4.79 11.05 -29.26
C ASN A 270 4.93 9.79 -30.15
N ARG A 271 4.28 8.68 -29.79
CA ARG A 271 4.25 7.44 -30.58
C ARG A 271 3.23 7.49 -31.71
N ASP A 272 2.07 8.10 -31.47
CA ASP A 272 1.05 8.29 -32.50
C ASP A 272 1.54 9.24 -33.59
N ILE A 273 2.36 10.24 -33.22
CA ILE A 273 3.04 11.13 -34.18
C ILE A 273 4.07 10.37 -35.03
N GLN A 274 4.79 9.38 -34.48
CA GLN A 274 5.76 8.59 -35.25
C GLN A 274 5.14 7.50 -36.14
N LYS A 275 3.90 7.05 -35.87
CA LYS A 275 3.18 6.09 -36.72
C LYS A 275 2.35 6.76 -37.82
N GLY A 276 2.20 8.08 -37.79
CA GLY A 276 1.49 8.89 -38.79
C GLY A 276 2.35 9.46 -39.92
N ASN A 277 3.65 9.11 -39.97
CA ASN A 277 4.58 9.38 -41.07
C ASN A 277 5.05 8.05 -41.68
#